data_AF-A0ABD3WTA7-F1
#
_entry.id   AF-A0ABD3WTA7-F1
#
_cell.length_a   1.000
_cell.length_b   1.000
_cell.length_c   1.000
_cell.angle_alpha   90.00
_cell.angle_beta   90.00
_cell.angle_gamma   90.00
#
_symmetry.space_group_name_H-M   'P 1'
#
loop_
_entity.id
_entity.type
_entity.pdbx_description
1 polymer ?
#
loop_
_entity_poly.entity_id
_entity_poly.type
_entity_poly.pdbx_seq_one_letter_code
_entity_poly.pdbx_strand_id
1 'polypeptide(L)'
;VSNLFGKGSSSIVGLLCGGFDMSSAVQLIVKIAYESGISRQHSYFFITALHSLVLVSTFVFLPRDFIVKEEATRTSLEVAEDKDVTIELLKKSKEGGDVVDEKTGGHKENNYEKKELPTLMSCVRQPLYIIHVFWLCLLQLRFYYLIGTLNPYLNRVLNKDDKMVSNFTNICFYIMMGGLLSSFLTGVVYDWQKRCFANSRSSLRQNLMPAVLPLAIASSLAVLLSVLVLIPEQSLLYLIFIIMTLFRSFLYSMAAAFLSAMFPSEYFGVLYGIMIICGGVFGFLQFAFFTWAETYVDAPLHTDIFLLCLVLVSFVHPLYQWYRCSRAEKEFTM
;
A
#
# COMPACT_ATOMS: atom_id res chain seq x y z
N VAL A 1 -13.57 10.63 -2.34
CA VAL A 1 -13.69 10.27 -3.78
C VAL A 1 -14.31 8.90 -4.01
N SER A 2 -13.86 7.84 -3.32
CA SER A 2 -14.46 6.48 -3.45
C SER A 2 -15.99 6.48 -3.30
N ASN A 3 -16.53 7.21 -2.31
CA ASN A 3 -17.98 7.27 -2.04
C ASN A 3 -18.82 7.98 -3.11
N LEU A 4 -18.20 8.72 -4.03
CA LEU A 4 -18.92 9.41 -5.13
C LEU A 4 -19.28 8.45 -6.27
N PHE A 5 -18.69 7.25 -6.30
CA PHE A 5 -18.90 6.26 -7.36
C PHE A 5 -19.39 4.95 -6.74
N GLY A 6 -20.68 4.62 -6.91
CA GLY A 6 -21.27 3.43 -6.28
C GLY A 6 -20.73 2.09 -6.80
N LYS A 7 -20.54 1.95 -8.12
CA LYS A 7 -19.96 0.74 -8.75
C LYS A 7 -18.51 0.99 -9.16
N GLY A 8 -17.57 0.17 -8.68
CA GLY A 8 -16.15 0.25 -9.06
C GLY A 8 -15.34 1.32 -8.34
N SER A 9 -15.73 1.66 -7.10
CA SER A 9 -15.12 2.73 -6.33
C SER A 9 -13.62 2.52 -6.07
N SER A 10 -13.18 1.27 -5.85
CA SER A 10 -11.76 0.95 -5.61
C SER A 10 -10.94 1.01 -6.90
N SER A 11 -11.55 0.68 -8.04
CA SER A 11 -10.92 0.82 -9.36
C SER A 11 -10.61 2.27 -9.72
N ILE A 12 -11.53 3.20 -9.42
CA ILE A 12 -11.33 4.65 -9.64
C ILE A 12 -10.30 5.22 -8.68
N VAL A 13 -10.34 4.81 -7.40
CA VAL A 13 -9.28 5.17 -6.45
C VAL A 13 -7.93 4.61 -6.91
N GLY A 14 -7.90 3.40 -7.45
CA GLY A 14 -6.71 2.79 -8.05
C GLY A 14 -6.15 3.61 -9.21
N LEU A 15 -7.00 4.17 -10.08
CA LEU A 15 -6.55 5.11 -11.13
C LEU A 15 -5.96 6.40 -10.56
N LEU A 16 -6.56 6.96 -9.51
CA LEU A 16 -6.01 8.16 -8.85
C LEU A 16 -4.66 7.88 -8.19
N CYS A 17 -4.52 6.74 -7.50
CA CYS A 17 -3.24 6.27 -6.97
C CYS A 17 -2.22 6.03 -8.09
N GLY A 18 -2.66 5.47 -9.22
CA GLY A 18 -1.84 5.30 -10.42
C GLY A 18 -1.32 6.61 -10.98
N GLY A 19 -2.14 7.67 -10.98
CA GLY A 19 -1.71 9.02 -11.35
C GLY A 19 -0.66 9.60 -10.42
N PHE A 20 -0.76 9.33 -9.11
CA PHE A 20 0.30 9.66 -8.16
C PHE A 20 1.58 8.85 -8.42
N ASP A 21 1.45 7.55 -8.71
CA ASP A 21 2.57 6.67 -9.03
C ASP A 21 3.33 7.09 -10.30
N MET A 22 2.65 7.70 -11.26
CA MET A 22 3.25 8.28 -12.47
C MET A 22 4.22 9.45 -12.20
N SER A 23 4.36 9.93 -10.96
CA SER A 23 5.35 10.96 -10.60
C SER A 23 6.79 10.61 -11.03
N SER A 24 7.14 9.33 -11.21
CA SER A 24 8.41 8.92 -11.81
C SER A 24 8.64 9.44 -13.24
N ALA A 25 7.56 9.75 -13.99
CA ALA A 25 7.63 10.43 -15.28
C ALA A 25 8.35 11.78 -15.20
N VAL A 26 8.20 12.50 -14.08
CA VAL A 26 8.84 13.79 -13.87
C VAL A 26 10.36 13.65 -13.90
N GLN A 27 10.91 12.62 -13.25
CA GLN A 27 12.36 12.36 -13.28
C GLN A 27 12.86 11.98 -14.67
N LEU A 28 12.05 11.27 -15.45
CA LEU A 28 12.37 10.96 -16.84
C LEU A 28 12.39 12.22 -17.72
N ILE A 29 11.43 13.13 -17.54
CA ILE A 29 11.40 14.42 -18.23
C ILE A 29 12.64 15.24 -17.88
N VAL A 30 13.06 15.25 -16.60
CA VAL A 30 14.30 15.92 -16.17
C VAL A 30 15.52 15.29 -16.85
N LYS A 31 15.57 13.95 -16.95
CA LYS A 31 16.67 13.24 -17.64
C LYS A 31 16.73 13.64 -19.12
N ILE A 32 15.62 13.61 -19.83
CA ILE A 32 15.54 13.97 -21.26
C ILE A 32 15.91 15.45 -21.48
N ALA A 33 15.42 16.34 -20.62
CA ALA A 33 15.77 17.76 -20.66
C ALA A 33 17.29 17.98 -20.48
N TYR A 34 17.90 17.22 -19.57
CA TYR A 34 19.35 17.26 -19.35
C TYR A 34 20.14 16.73 -20.55
N GLU A 35 19.70 15.63 -21.16
CA GLU A 35 20.30 15.11 -22.41
C GLU A 35 20.14 16.09 -23.58
N SER A 36 19.12 16.96 -23.55
CA SER A 36 18.88 18.03 -24.55
C SER A 36 19.67 19.32 -24.28
N GLY A 37 20.54 19.34 -23.26
CA GLY A 37 21.39 20.48 -22.92
C GLY A 37 20.83 21.44 -21.85
N ILE A 38 19.67 21.16 -21.26
CA ILE A 38 19.11 21.96 -20.16
C ILE A 38 19.79 21.57 -18.85
N SER A 39 20.36 22.53 -18.11
CA SER A 39 20.96 22.23 -16.81
C SER A 39 19.93 21.65 -15.82
N ARG A 40 20.32 20.59 -15.10
CA ARG A 40 19.50 19.92 -14.06
C ARG A 40 18.91 20.90 -13.04
N GLN A 41 19.65 21.93 -12.67
CA GLN A 41 19.20 22.94 -11.70
C GLN A 41 17.95 23.68 -12.20
N HIS A 42 17.92 24.08 -13.48
CA HIS A 42 16.80 24.81 -14.07
C HIS A 42 15.53 23.95 -14.10
N SER A 43 15.67 22.66 -14.45
CA SER A 43 14.55 21.72 -14.44
C SER A 43 13.96 21.55 -13.04
N TYR A 44 14.80 21.44 -12.00
CA TYR A 44 14.30 21.33 -10.62
C TYR A 44 13.70 22.62 -10.08
N PHE A 45 14.24 23.80 -10.43
CA PHE A 45 13.60 25.08 -10.10
C PHE A 45 12.22 25.22 -10.74
N PHE A 46 12.10 24.84 -12.02
CA PHE A 46 10.82 24.84 -12.72
C PHE A 46 9.79 23.90 -12.08
N ILE A 47 10.20 22.67 -11.76
CA ILE A 47 9.33 21.70 -11.07
C ILE A 47 8.90 22.22 -9.68
N THR A 48 9.82 22.86 -8.95
CA THR A 48 9.53 23.46 -7.64
C THR A 48 8.50 24.57 -7.76
N ALA A 49 8.64 25.44 -8.75
CA ALA A 49 7.66 26.49 -9.03
C ALA A 49 6.28 25.90 -9.34
N LEU A 50 6.20 24.87 -10.19
CA LEU A 50 4.92 24.18 -10.46
C LEU A 50 4.31 23.55 -9.20
N HIS A 51 5.10 22.89 -8.35
CA HIS A 51 4.61 22.30 -7.11
C HIS A 51 4.13 23.37 -6.12
N SER A 52 4.77 24.55 -6.09
CA SER A 52 4.34 25.65 -5.23
C SER A 52 2.96 26.20 -5.60
N LEU A 53 2.54 26.11 -6.87
CA LEU A 53 1.17 26.46 -7.29
C LEU A 53 0.12 25.52 -6.69
N VAL A 54 0.47 24.25 -6.47
CA VAL A 54 -0.44 23.28 -5.82
C VAL A 54 -0.65 23.66 -4.35
N LEU A 55 0.37 24.17 -3.66
CA LEU A 55 0.23 24.65 -2.28
C LEU A 55 -0.78 25.80 -2.18
N VAL A 56 -0.80 26.71 -3.15
CA VAL A 56 -1.82 27.78 -3.18
C VAL A 56 -3.21 27.18 -3.24
N SER A 57 -3.42 26.15 -4.06
CA SER A 57 -4.71 25.46 -4.12
C SER A 57 -5.07 24.79 -2.78
N THR A 58 -4.11 24.13 -2.13
CA THR A 58 -4.30 23.50 -0.83
C THR A 58 -4.62 24.50 0.29
N PHE A 59 -4.01 25.68 0.31
CA PHE A 59 -4.25 26.66 1.39
C PHE A 59 -5.46 27.56 1.13
N VAL A 60 -5.80 27.83 -0.13
CA VAL A 60 -6.87 28.76 -0.50
C VAL A 60 -8.21 28.05 -0.71
N PHE A 61 -8.22 26.85 -1.32
CA PHE A 61 -9.45 26.16 -1.71
C PHE A 61 -9.86 25.00 -0.80
N LEU A 62 -9.05 24.62 0.19
CA LEU A 62 -9.42 23.53 1.10
C LEU A 62 -10.62 23.96 1.97
N PRO A 63 -11.76 23.24 1.90
CA PRO A 63 -12.91 23.51 2.75
C PRO A 63 -12.49 23.42 4.22
N ARG A 64 -12.91 24.40 5.03
CA ARG A 64 -12.64 24.40 6.48
C ARG A 64 -13.45 23.33 7.23
N ASP A 65 -14.54 22.86 6.63
CA ASP A 65 -15.44 21.89 7.21
C ASP A 65 -15.14 20.48 6.68
N PHE A 66 -15.25 19.48 7.56
CA PHE A 66 -15.14 18.08 7.17
C PHE A 66 -16.34 17.68 6.30
N ILE A 67 -16.09 16.91 5.24
CA ILE A 67 -17.16 16.30 4.44
C ILE A 67 -17.89 15.32 5.36
N VAL A 68 -19.08 15.70 5.82
CA VAL A 68 -19.99 14.79 6.50
C VAL A 68 -20.40 13.75 5.45
N LYS A 69 -20.09 12.47 5.71
CA LYS A 69 -20.55 11.36 4.88
C LYS A 69 -22.08 11.38 5.01
N GLU A 70 -22.78 11.87 3.98
CA GLU A 70 -24.24 11.89 3.97
C GLU A 70 -24.71 10.44 4.13
N GLU A 71 -25.35 10.14 5.27
CA GLU A 71 -26.01 8.85 5.47
C GLU A 71 -27.03 8.72 4.35
N ALA A 72 -26.74 7.82 3.39
CA ALA A 72 -27.60 7.58 2.25
C ALA A 72 -29.04 7.48 2.73
N THR A 73 -29.87 8.42 2.27
CA THR A 73 -31.29 8.50 2.58
C THR A 73 -31.91 7.12 2.50
N ARG A 74 -32.45 6.69 3.63
CA ARG A 74 -33.08 5.39 3.93
C ARG A 74 -34.16 4.99 2.92
N THR A 75 -33.78 4.54 1.72
CA THR A 75 -34.71 3.81 0.85
C THR A 75 -33.97 2.92 -0.15
N SER A 76 -33.44 1.80 0.30
CA SER A 76 -33.60 0.48 -0.33
C SER A 76 -32.65 -0.52 0.33
N LEU A 77 -33.20 -1.71 0.53
CA LEU A 77 -32.62 -2.94 1.06
C LEU A 77 -31.13 -3.16 0.69
N GLU A 78 -30.37 -3.67 1.67
CA GLU A 78 -29.04 -4.29 1.53
C GLU A 78 -27.81 -3.37 1.36
N VAL A 79 -27.58 -2.46 2.32
CA VAL A 79 -26.21 -1.99 2.60
C VAL A 79 -25.84 -2.49 3.99
N ALA A 80 -24.94 -3.48 4.03
CA ALA A 80 -24.32 -3.97 5.26
C ALA A 80 -23.86 -2.78 6.11
N GLU A 81 -24.28 -2.75 7.38
CA GLU A 81 -23.85 -1.74 8.34
C GLU A 81 -22.33 -1.59 8.28
N ASP A 82 -21.87 -0.36 8.00
CA ASP A 82 -20.47 0.07 8.10
C ASP A 82 -20.09 0.13 9.60
N LYS A 83 -20.12 -1.04 10.25
CA LYS A 83 -19.55 -1.26 11.57
C LYS A 83 -18.05 -1.33 11.37
N ASP A 84 -17.38 -0.23 11.73
CA ASP A 84 -15.92 -0.14 11.66
C ASP A 84 -15.31 -1.34 12.37
N VAL A 85 -14.59 -2.18 11.60
CA VAL A 85 -14.08 -3.46 12.07
C VAL A 85 -13.23 -3.29 13.34
N THR A 86 -12.46 -2.20 13.42
CA THR A 86 -11.66 -1.87 14.60
C THR A 86 -12.52 -1.68 15.85
N ILE A 87 -13.70 -1.07 15.74
CA ILE A 87 -14.61 -0.88 16.87
C ILE A 87 -15.12 -2.24 17.37
N GLU A 88 -15.47 -3.14 16.47
CA GLU A 88 -15.90 -4.50 16.84
C GLU A 88 -14.76 -5.32 17.47
N LEU A 89 -13.55 -5.23 16.90
CA LEU A 89 -12.36 -5.89 17.46
C LEU A 89 -11.98 -5.36 18.84
N LEU A 90 -12.10 -4.06 19.08
CA LEU A 90 -11.81 -3.45 20.37
C LEU A 90 -12.89 -3.73 21.42
N LYS A 91 -14.17 -3.82 21.02
CA LYS A 91 -15.27 -4.25 21.91
C LYS A 91 -15.10 -5.71 22.36
N LYS A 92 -14.85 -6.64 21.42
CA LYS A 92 -14.55 -8.05 21.75
C LYS A 92 -13.31 -8.21 22.64
N SER A 93 -12.29 -7.36 22.48
CA SER A 93 -11.10 -7.39 23.33
C SER A 93 -11.36 -6.90 24.76
N LYS A 94 -12.36 -6.04 24.97
CA LYS A 94 -12.76 -5.56 26.30
C LYS A 94 -13.68 -6.57 27.00
N GLU A 95 -14.55 -7.26 26.27
CA GLU A 95 -15.43 -8.31 26.83
C GLU A 95 -14.66 -9.58 27.26
N GLY A 96 -13.43 -9.78 26.78
CA GLY A 96 -12.54 -10.88 27.17
C GLY A 96 -11.67 -10.62 28.42
N GLY A 97 -11.81 -9.47 29.08
CA GLY A 97 -11.06 -9.10 30.28
C GLY A 97 -11.96 -8.35 31.26
N ASP A 98 -12.19 -8.96 32.42
CA ASP A 98 -13.06 -8.56 33.53
C ASP A 98 -14.57 -8.73 33.34
N VAL A 99 -15.09 -9.73 34.06
CA VAL A 99 -16.51 -9.88 34.38
C VAL A 99 -16.89 -8.77 35.35
N VAL A 100 -17.69 -7.81 34.91
CA VAL A 100 -18.53 -7.02 35.82
C VAL A 100 -19.97 -7.09 35.32
N ASP A 101 -20.77 -7.73 36.17
CA ASP A 101 -22.21 -7.88 36.13
C ASP A 101 -22.89 -6.49 36.11
N GLU A 102 -23.86 -6.26 35.23
CA GLU A 102 -24.87 -5.23 35.48
C GLU A 102 -26.24 -5.63 34.90
N LYS A 103 -27.06 -6.25 35.77
CA LYS A 103 -28.51 -6.24 35.64
C LYS A 103 -29.03 -4.89 36.12
N THR A 104 -29.59 -4.06 35.23
CA THR A 104 -30.85 -3.36 35.52
C THR A 104 -31.56 -2.93 34.23
N GLY A 105 -32.87 -3.13 34.18
CA GLY A 105 -33.71 -2.82 33.03
C GLY A 105 -34.14 -1.36 32.92
N GLY A 106 -34.60 -1.02 31.71
CA GLY A 106 -35.66 -0.05 31.45
C GLY A 106 -35.28 1.43 31.44
N HIS A 107 -34.97 1.98 30.27
CA HIS A 107 -35.77 3.04 29.64
C HIS A 107 -35.24 3.32 28.21
N LYS A 108 -36.15 3.25 27.23
CA LYS A 108 -35.89 3.66 25.84
C LYS A 108 -36.04 5.17 25.76
N GLU A 109 -34.92 5.89 25.77
CA GLU A 109 -34.86 7.27 25.28
C GLU A 109 -33.94 7.34 24.08
N ASN A 110 -34.46 7.94 23.01
CA ASN A 110 -33.80 8.16 21.73
C ASN A 110 -32.64 9.14 21.92
N ASN A 111 -31.48 8.64 22.33
CA ASN A 111 -30.22 9.35 22.24
C ASN A 111 -29.52 8.91 20.95
N TYR A 112 -29.22 9.88 20.08
CA TYR A 112 -28.28 9.70 18.99
C TYR A 112 -26.92 9.30 19.59
N GLU A 113 -26.65 8.00 19.67
CA GLU A 113 -25.34 7.49 20.09
C GLU A 113 -24.27 8.07 19.17
N LYS A 114 -23.51 9.05 19.67
CA LYS A 114 -22.18 9.34 19.14
C LYS A 114 -21.43 8.01 19.15
N LYS A 115 -21.15 7.44 17.97
CA LYS A 115 -20.22 6.30 17.82
C LYS A 115 -18.97 6.65 18.65
N GLU A 116 -18.76 5.98 19.78
CA GLU A 116 -17.56 6.18 20.59
C GLU A 116 -16.37 5.70 19.77
N LEU A 117 -15.67 6.65 19.14
CA LEU A 117 -14.48 6.37 18.36
C LEU A 117 -13.37 5.88 19.30
N PRO A 118 -12.65 4.82 18.92
CA PRO A 118 -11.56 4.31 19.73
C PRO A 118 -10.41 5.31 19.74
N THR A 119 -9.69 5.40 20.85
CA THR A 119 -8.50 6.24 20.94
C THR A 119 -7.48 5.85 19.85
N LEU A 120 -6.88 6.83 19.17
CA LEU A 120 -5.88 6.59 18.11
C LEU A 120 -4.75 5.64 18.53
N MET A 121 -4.32 5.74 19.79
CA MET A 121 -3.29 4.86 20.35
C MET A 121 -3.72 3.40 20.44
N SER A 122 -5.01 3.13 20.69
CA SER A 122 -5.57 1.78 20.64
C SER A 122 -5.58 1.22 19.21
N CYS A 123 -5.75 2.07 18.20
CA CYS A 123 -5.61 1.68 16.79
C CYS A 123 -4.16 1.34 16.43
N VAL A 124 -3.19 2.16 16.86
CA VAL A 124 -1.76 1.91 16.60
C VAL A 124 -1.24 0.64 17.30
N ARG A 125 -1.76 0.33 18.49
CA ARG A 125 -1.40 -0.89 19.23
C ARG A 125 -2.12 -2.15 18.75
N GLN A 126 -3.03 -2.05 17.78
CA GLN A 126 -3.66 -3.25 17.23
C GLN A 126 -2.61 -4.15 16.52
N PRO A 127 -2.63 -5.47 16.78
CA PRO A 127 -1.66 -6.39 16.17
C PRO A 127 -1.74 -6.39 14.65
N LEU A 128 -2.94 -6.26 14.08
CA LEU A 128 -3.14 -6.17 12.63
C LEU A 128 -2.47 -4.92 12.03
N TYR A 129 -2.51 -3.78 12.71
CA TYR A 129 -1.80 -2.57 12.26
C TYR A 129 -0.29 -2.78 12.28
N ILE A 130 0.25 -3.34 13.37
CA ILE A 130 1.69 -3.56 13.52
C ILE A 130 2.22 -4.52 12.45
N ILE A 131 1.53 -5.63 12.22
CA ILE A 131 1.91 -6.60 11.17
C ILE A 131 1.80 -5.94 9.78
N HIS A 132 0.79 -5.08 9.56
CA HIS A 132 0.64 -4.36 8.30
C HIS A 132 1.77 -3.35 8.05
N VAL A 133 2.14 -2.56 9.07
CA VAL A 133 3.29 -1.64 9.00
C VAL A 133 4.57 -2.41 8.74
N PHE A 134 4.77 -3.54 9.43
CA PHE A 134 5.94 -4.40 9.23
C PHE A 134 5.98 -4.96 7.81
N TRP A 135 4.86 -5.46 7.29
CA TRP A 135 4.72 -5.92 5.90
C TRP A 135 5.12 -4.84 4.90
N LEU A 136 4.63 -3.61 5.08
CA LEU A 136 5.02 -2.49 4.22
C LEU A 136 6.53 -2.23 4.32
N CYS A 137 7.08 -2.14 5.52
CA CYS A 137 8.50 -1.85 5.75
C CYS A 137 9.42 -2.84 5.01
N LEU A 138 9.13 -4.14 5.09
CA LEU A 138 9.93 -5.18 4.42
C LEU A 138 9.87 -5.06 2.90
N LEU A 139 8.66 -4.93 2.33
CA LEU A 139 8.47 -4.88 0.88
C LEU A 139 8.98 -3.57 0.28
N GLN A 140 8.77 -2.45 0.98
CA GLN A 140 9.26 -1.13 0.58
C GLN A 140 10.79 -1.07 0.62
N LEU A 141 11.43 -1.69 1.62
CA LEU A 141 12.89 -1.83 1.67
C LEU A 141 13.43 -2.59 0.46
N ARG A 142 12.81 -3.72 0.09
CA ARG A 142 13.19 -4.47 -1.11
C ARG A 142 13.05 -3.62 -2.37
N PHE A 143 11.94 -2.90 -2.50
CA PHE A 143 11.67 -2.03 -3.63
C PHE A 143 12.72 -0.92 -3.77
N TYR A 144 13.06 -0.25 -2.67
CA TYR A 144 14.06 0.82 -2.65
C TYR A 144 15.46 0.31 -2.96
N TYR A 145 15.86 -0.83 -2.38
CA TYR A 145 17.14 -1.45 -2.70
C TYR A 145 17.25 -1.76 -4.20
N LEU A 146 16.19 -2.30 -4.83
CA LEU A 146 16.20 -2.62 -6.26
C LEU A 146 16.34 -1.36 -7.14
N ILE A 147 15.63 -0.29 -6.81
CA ILE A 147 15.77 0.99 -7.55
C ILE A 147 17.18 1.55 -7.36
N GLY A 148 17.72 1.52 -6.14
CA GLY A 148 19.06 2.02 -5.85
C GLY A 148 20.17 1.24 -6.55
N THR A 149 20.02 -0.08 -6.69
CA THR A 149 20.98 -0.95 -7.38
C THR A 149 20.69 -1.17 -8.86
N LEU A 150 19.63 -0.57 -9.42
CA LEU A 150 19.23 -0.78 -10.82
C LEU A 150 20.36 -0.50 -11.82
N ASN A 151 21.06 0.64 -11.68
CA ASN A 151 22.16 0.99 -12.57
C ASN A 151 23.35 0.02 -12.44
N PRO A 152 23.88 -0.27 -11.22
CA PRO A 152 24.87 -1.32 -11.02
C PRO A 152 24.45 -2.69 -11.58
N TYR A 153 23.19 -3.08 -11.41
CA TYR A 153 22.65 -4.33 -11.93
C TYR A 153 22.65 -4.36 -13.46
N LEU A 154 22.17 -3.30 -14.12
CA LEU A 154 22.21 -3.18 -15.58
C LEU A 154 23.64 -3.21 -16.12
N ASN A 155 24.58 -2.55 -15.45
CA ASN A 155 26.00 -2.60 -15.82
C ASN A 155 26.56 -4.02 -15.77
N ARG A 156 26.13 -4.85 -14.81
CA ARG A 156 26.53 -6.25 -14.69
C ARG A 156 25.91 -7.11 -15.80
N VAL A 157 24.63 -6.93 -16.10
CA VAL A 157 23.90 -7.74 -17.11
C VAL A 157 24.32 -7.37 -18.54
N LEU A 158 24.60 -6.09 -18.81
CA LEU A 158 24.87 -5.55 -20.14
C LEU A 158 26.36 -5.36 -20.43
N ASN A 159 27.24 -6.04 -19.68
CA ASN A 159 28.70 -5.98 -19.87
C ASN A 159 29.29 -4.56 -19.90
N LYS A 160 28.73 -3.62 -19.12
CA LYS A 160 29.13 -2.20 -19.05
C LYS A 160 29.01 -1.41 -20.37
N ASP A 161 28.07 -1.77 -21.25
CA ASP A 161 27.72 -0.92 -22.39
C ASP A 161 26.84 0.26 -21.93
N ASP A 162 27.46 1.44 -21.77
CA ASP A 162 26.79 2.66 -21.30
C ASP A 162 25.57 3.07 -22.15
N LYS A 163 25.61 2.83 -23.48
CA LYS A 163 24.49 3.17 -24.36
C LYS A 163 23.31 2.24 -24.11
N MET A 164 23.59 0.95 -23.96
CA MET A 164 22.58 -0.05 -23.69
C MET A 164 21.98 0.14 -22.29
N VAL A 165 22.82 0.42 -21.28
CA VAL A 165 22.39 0.72 -19.90
C VAL A 165 21.48 1.94 -19.86
N SER A 166 21.84 3.03 -20.55
CA SER A 166 20.98 4.23 -20.61
C SER A 166 19.64 3.93 -21.29
N ASN A 167 19.66 3.14 -22.38
CA ASN A 167 18.44 2.73 -23.08
C ASN A 167 17.52 1.88 -22.18
N PHE A 168 18.05 0.84 -21.53
CA PHE A 168 17.26 0.01 -20.60
C PHE A 168 16.79 0.78 -19.37
N THR A 169 17.56 1.76 -18.91
CA THR A 169 17.13 2.69 -17.85
C THR A 169 15.94 3.51 -18.31
N ASN A 170 15.96 4.04 -19.55
CA ASN A 170 14.81 4.75 -20.13
C ASN A 170 13.59 3.84 -20.26
N ILE A 171 13.78 2.62 -20.79
CA ILE A 171 12.72 1.60 -20.92
C ILE A 171 12.11 1.29 -19.55
N CYS A 172 12.93 1.09 -18.52
CA CYS A 172 12.47 0.88 -17.15
C CYS A 172 11.54 2.01 -16.71
N PHE A 173 11.96 3.26 -16.85
CA PHE A 173 11.14 4.41 -16.47
C PHE A 173 9.87 4.54 -17.33
N TYR A 174 9.92 4.27 -18.63
CA TYR A 174 8.73 4.23 -19.49
C TYR A 174 7.73 3.17 -19.03
N ILE A 175 8.20 1.97 -18.69
CA ILE A 175 7.32 0.91 -18.16
C ILE A 175 6.75 1.30 -16.79
N MET A 176 7.55 1.93 -15.92
CA MET A 176 7.08 2.43 -14.63
C MET A 176 6.02 3.54 -14.75
N MET A 177 6.02 4.34 -15.84
CA MET A 177 4.93 5.26 -16.16
C MET A 177 3.61 4.53 -16.44
N GLY A 178 3.67 3.27 -16.86
CA GLY A 178 2.51 2.37 -16.96
C GLY A 178 1.84 2.04 -15.63
N GLY A 179 2.34 2.59 -14.51
CA GLY A 179 1.79 2.49 -13.15
C GLY A 179 0.27 2.72 -13.06
N LEU A 180 -0.30 3.53 -13.96
CA LEU A 180 -1.75 3.76 -14.02
C LEU A 180 -2.53 2.47 -14.29
N LEU A 181 -2.06 1.66 -15.23
CA LEU A 181 -2.71 0.39 -15.59
C LEU A 181 -2.55 -0.65 -14.48
N SER A 182 -1.37 -0.73 -13.87
CA SER A 182 -1.11 -1.67 -12.77
C SER A 182 -1.89 -1.31 -11.50
N SER A 183 -2.05 -0.02 -11.19
CA SER A 183 -2.87 0.42 -10.06
C SER A 183 -4.37 0.21 -10.33
N PHE A 184 -4.82 0.38 -11.57
CA PHE A 184 -6.18 -0.03 -11.98
C PHE A 184 -6.41 -1.54 -11.79
N LEU A 185 -5.47 -2.38 -12.24
CA LEU A 185 -5.54 -3.83 -12.02
C LEU A 185 -5.64 -4.19 -10.53
N THR A 186 -4.89 -3.48 -9.68
CA THR A 186 -4.96 -3.68 -8.22
C THR A 186 -6.37 -3.38 -7.69
N GLY A 187 -6.98 -2.28 -8.15
CA GLY A 187 -8.35 -1.91 -7.79
C GLY A 187 -9.39 -2.93 -8.28
N VAL A 188 -9.23 -3.46 -9.49
CA VAL A 188 -10.10 -4.53 -10.04
C VAL A 188 -10.00 -5.81 -9.22
N VAL A 189 -8.79 -6.25 -8.85
CA VAL A 189 -8.59 -7.44 -8.02
C VAL A 189 -9.24 -7.26 -6.65
N TYR A 190 -9.08 -6.09 -6.04
CA TYR A 190 -9.69 -5.77 -4.75
C TYR A 190 -11.23 -5.71 -4.84
N ASP A 191 -11.79 -5.04 -5.86
CA ASP A 191 -13.24 -4.96 -6.09
C ASP A 191 -13.85 -6.34 -6.36
N TRP A 192 -13.15 -7.19 -7.11
CA TRP A 192 -13.57 -8.56 -7.38
C TRP A 192 -13.64 -9.38 -6.08
N GLN A 193 -12.61 -9.32 -5.26
CA GLN A 193 -12.58 -9.98 -3.95
C GLN A 193 -13.67 -9.45 -3.01
N LYS A 194 -13.92 -8.14 -3.00
CA LYS A 194 -15.01 -7.53 -2.23
C LYS A 194 -16.38 -8.10 -2.62
N ARG A 195 -16.62 -8.33 -3.91
CA ARG A 195 -17.85 -8.99 -4.40
C ARG A 195 -17.94 -10.45 -3.96
N CYS A 196 -16.83 -11.19 -4.00
CA CYS A 196 -16.80 -12.59 -3.56
C CYS A 196 -17.17 -12.76 -2.08
N PHE A 197 -16.77 -11.82 -1.22
CA PHE A 197 -17.03 -11.89 0.21
C PHE A 197 -18.21 -11.02 0.68
N ALA A 198 -18.94 -10.39 -0.24
CA ALA A 198 -20.07 -9.50 0.08
C ALA A 198 -21.17 -10.19 0.91
N ASN A 199 -21.40 -11.49 0.68
CA ASN A 199 -22.43 -12.28 1.36
C ASN A 199 -21.93 -13.01 2.63
N SER A 200 -20.76 -12.63 3.16
CA SER A 200 -20.21 -13.26 4.37
C SER A 200 -21.02 -12.87 5.60
N ARG A 201 -21.29 -13.82 6.51
CA ARG A 201 -22.09 -13.57 7.72
C ARG A 201 -21.39 -12.70 8.77
N SER A 202 -20.06 -12.71 8.80
CA SER A 202 -19.25 -11.90 9.72
C SER A 202 -18.76 -10.63 9.03
N SER A 203 -19.01 -9.47 9.66
CA SER A 203 -18.47 -8.14 9.33
C SER A 203 -16.95 -8.13 9.18
N LEU A 204 -16.23 -8.83 10.08
CA LEU A 204 -14.77 -8.99 10.00
C LEU A 204 -14.35 -9.67 8.68
N ARG A 205 -15.03 -10.76 8.31
CA ARG A 205 -14.75 -11.51 7.08
C ARG A 205 -15.13 -10.70 5.84
N GLN A 206 -16.27 -10.00 5.87
CA GLN A 206 -16.75 -9.18 4.76
C GLN A 206 -15.77 -8.04 4.41
N ASN A 207 -15.18 -7.40 5.43
CA ASN A 207 -14.33 -6.22 5.25
C ASN A 207 -12.83 -6.52 5.14
N LEU A 208 -12.31 -7.52 5.86
CA LEU A 208 -10.87 -7.83 5.84
C LEU A 208 -10.49 -8.94 4.85
N MET A 209 -11.35 -9.94 4.61
CA MET A 209 -11.00 -11.02 3.70
C MET A 209 -10.69 -10.53 2.26
N PRO A 210 -11.39 -9.51 1.72
CA PRO A 210 -11.07 -8.97 0.40
C PRO A 210 -9.63 -8.48 0.22
N ALA A 211 -8.98 -8.06 1.29
CA ALA A 211 -7.59 -7.57 1.23
C ALA A 211 -6.55 -8.71 1.22
N VAL A 212 -6.90 -9.92 1.69
CA VAL A 212 -5.95 -11.03 1.86
C VAL A 212 -5.32 -11.46 0.53
N LEU A 213 -6.13 -11.68 -0.51
CA LEU A 213 -5.62 -12.11 -1.80
C LEU A 213 -4.71 -11.05 -2.45
N PRO A 214 -5.10 -9.77 -2.58
CA PRO A 214 -4.20 -8.74 -3.08
C PRO A 214 -2.89 -8.58 -2.28
N LEU A 215 -2.92 -8.73 -0.95
CA LEU A 215 -1.73 -8.72 -0.10
C LEU A 215 -0.82 -9.92 -0.37
N ALA A 216 -1.41 -11.11 -0.59
CA ALA A 216 -0.67 -12.29 -1.00
C ALA A 216 -0.07 -12.11 -2.40
N ILE A 217 -0.81 -11.54 -3.36
CA ILE A 217 -0.31 -11.22 -4.70
C ILE A 217 0.87 -10.26 -4.62
N ALA A 218 0.78 -9.19 -3.83
CA ALA A 218 1.87 -8.24 -3.63
C ALA A 218 3.15 -8.92 -3.10
N SER A 219 2.99 -9.80 -2.11
CA SER A 219 4.10 -10.57 -1.52
C SER A 219 4.69 -11.57 -2.52
N SER A 220 3.86 -12.25 -3.30
CA SER A 220 4.28 -13.16 -4.38
C SER A 220 5.00 -12.43 -5.52
N LEU A 221 4.54 -11.25 -5.92
CA LEU A 221 5.21 -10.41 -6.91
C LEU A 221 6.58 -9.95 -6.41
N ALA A 222 6.71 -9.63 -5.12
CA ALA A 222 7.99 -9.29 -4.51
C ALA A 222 9.00 -10.46 -4.53
N VAL A 223 8.53 -11.67 -4.23
CA VAL A 223 9.36 -12.89 -4.31
C VAL A 223 9.75 -13.17 -5.75
N LEU A 224 8.78 -13.15 -6.68
CA LEU A 224 9.03 -13.36 -8.10
C LEU A 224 10.07 -12.37 -8.62
N LEU A 225 9.90 -11.08 -8.32
CA LEU A 225 10.86 -10.03 -8.67
C LEU A 225 12.25 -10.33 -8.09
N SER A 226 12.31 -10.76 -6.83
CA SER A 226 13.58 -11.06 -6.16
C SER A 226 14.29 -12.28 -6.78
N VAL A 227 13.55 -13.31 -7.17
CA VAL A 227 14.08 -14.48 -7.87
C VAL A 227 14.55 -14.12 -9.28
N LEU A 228 13.81 -13.29 -10.01
CA LEU A 228 14.20 -12.85 -11.36
C LEU A 228 15.50 -12.04 -11.34
N VAL A 229 15.71 -11.19 -10.34
CA VAL A 229 16.93 -10.38 -10.18
C VAL A 229 18.15 -11.21 -9.83
N LEU A 230 17.99 -12.42 -9.27
CA LEU A 230 19.13 -13.32 -9.01
C LEU A 230 19.75 -13.89 -10.29
N ILE A 231 19.02 -13.86 -11.41
CA ILE A 231 19.47 -14.40 -12.70
C ILE A 231 19.87 -13.21 -13.60
N PRO A 232 21.18 -12.91 -13.74
CA PRO A 232 21.65 -11.75 -14.50
C PRO A 232 21.60 -12.00 -16.01
N GLU A 233 20.39 -12.14 -16.56
CA GLU A 233 20.14 -12.47 -17.96
C GLU A 233 19.44 -11.29 -18.68
N GLN A 234 19.96 -10.89 -19.85
CA GLN A 234 19.44 -9.74 -20.59
C GLN A 234 17.97 -9.94 -21.03
N SER A 235 17.60 -11.17 -21.38
CA SER A 235 16.24 -11.53 -21.82
C SER A 235 15.18 -11.28 -20.74
N LEU A 236 15.57 -11.29 -19.45
CA LEU A 236 14.66 -11.11 -18.33
C LEU A 236 14.40 -9.64 -17.98
N LEU A 237 15.16 -8.68 -18.52
CA LEU A 237 15.07 -7.27 -18.12
C LEU A 237 13.67 -6.67 -18.32
N TYR A 238 13.05 -6.92 -19.47
CA TYR A 238 11.68 -6.46 -19.73
C TYR A 238 10.67 -7.04 -18.74
N LEU A 239 10.80 -8.32 -18.41
CA LEU A 239 9.95 -9.00 -17.44
C LEU A 239 10.15 -8.41 -16.04
N ILE A 240 11.40 -8.19 -15.63
CA ILE A 240 11.74 -7.56 -14.34
C ILE A 240 11.06 -6.19 -14.23
N PHE A 241 11.13 -5.35 -15.27
CA PHE A 241 10.52 -4.01 -15.23
C PHE A 241 8.99 -4.05 -15.14
N ILE A 242 8.35 -4.98 -15.85
CA ILE A 242 6.89 -5.17 -15.78
C ILE A 242 6.47 -5.65 -14.39
N ILE A 243 7.12 -6.69 -13.87
CA ILE A 243 6.83 -7.23 -12.53
C ILE A 243 7.13 -6.20 -11.45
N MET A 244 8.21 -5.43 -11.58
CA MET A 244 8.55 -4.35 -10.65
C MET A 244 7.46 -3.27 -10.62
N THR A 245 6.91 -2.90 -11.77
CA THR A 245 5.83 -1.91 -11.87
C THR A 245 4.53 -2.43 -11.26
N LEU A 246 4.18 -3.70 -11.55
CA LEU A 246 3.03 -4.36 -10.92
C LEU A 246 3.18 -4.45 -9.40
N PHE A 247 4.34 -4.91 -8.92
CA PHE A 247 4.66 -5.01 -7.51
C PHE A 247 4.50 -3.67 -6.79
N ARG A 248 5.05 -2.59 -7.34
CA ARG A 248 4.94 -1.23 -6.80
C ARG A 248 3.48 -0.81 -6.61
N SER A 249 2.66 -0.98 -7.65
CA SER A 249 1.24 -0.59 -7.59
C SER A 249 0.48 -1.37 -6.52
N PHE A 250 0.71 -2.68 -6.44
CA PHE A 250 0.09 -3.52 -5.42
C PHE A 250 0.54 -3.14 -4.00
N LEU A 251 1.83 -2.85 -3.80
CA LEU A 251 2.41 -2.47 -2.51
C LEU A 251 1.68 -1.25 -1.91
N TYR A 252 1.65 -0.14 -2.64
CA TYR A 252 1.11 1.11 -2.10
C TYR A 252 -0.42 1.17 -2.12
N SER A 253 -1.06 0.61 -3.15
CA SER A 253 -2.53 0.58 -3.22
C SER A 253 -3.11 -0.28 -2.10
N MET A 254 -2.49 -1.43 -1.79
CA MET A 254 -2.97 -2.29 -0.70
C MET A 254 -2.66 -1.74 0.69
N ALA A 255 -1.57 -1.00 0.84
CA ALA A 255 -1.27 -0.29 2.09
C ALA A 255 -2.38 0.71 2.45
N ALA A 256 -2.84 1.48 1.47
CA ALA A 256 -3.97 2.41 1.67
C ALA A 256 -5.31 1.67 1.82
N ALA A 257 -5.61 0.70 0.93
CA ALA A 257 -6.90 0.00 0.93
C ALA A 257 -7.15 -0.75 2.24
N PHE A 258 -6.13 -1.42 2.79
CA PHE A 258 -6.24 -2.12 4.06
C PHE A 258 -6.57 -1.16 5.22
N LEU A 259 -5.86 -0.04 5.33
CA LEU A 259 -6.12 0.95 6.38
C LEU A 259 -7.53 1.54 6.26
N SER A 260 -7.99 1.81 5.04
CA SER A 260 -9.34 2.32 4.80
C SER A 260 -10.46 1.33 5.13
N ALA A 261 -10.18 0.02 5.04
CA ALA A 261 -11.16 -1.03 5.35
C ALA A 261 -11.16 -1.41 6.83
N MET A 262 -10.01 -1.29 7.50
CA MET A 262 -9.85 -1.70 8.89
C MET A 262 -10.16 -0.57 9.89
N PHE A 263 -9.73 0.66 9.61
CA PHE A 263 -9.78 1.78 10.56
C PHE A 263 -10.80 2.84 10.17
N PRO A 264 -11.36 3.56 11.17
CA PRO A 264 -12.23 4.71 10.92
C PRO A 264 -11.54 5.74 10.03
N SER A 265 -12.30 6.31 9.10
CA SER A 265 -11.79 7.26 8.09
C SER A 265 -11.17 8.52 8.70
N GLU A 266 -11.58 8.89 9.91
CA GLU A 266 -11.09 10.01 10.70
C GLU A 266 -9.61 9.86 11.06
N TYR A 267 -9.14 8.62 11.28
CA TYR A 267 -7.74 8.34 11.62
C TYR A 267 -6.90 7.89 10.42
N PHE A 268 -7.51 7.73 9.24
CA PHE A 268 -6.83 7.22 8.06
C PHE A 268 -5.55 7.98 7.74
N GLY A 269 -5.60 9.31 7.68
CA GLY A 269 -4.45 10.14 7.32
C GLY A 269 -3.30 10.04 8.32
N VAL A 270 -3.60 10.01 9.62
CA VAL A 270 -2.58 9.90 10.68
C VAL A 270 -1.95 8.51 10.70
N LEU A 271 -2.76 7.44 10.61
CA LEU A 271 -2.26 6.07 10.56
C LEU A 271 -1.42 5.82 9.31
N TYR A 272 -1.91 6.27 8.14
CA TYR A 272 -1.15 6.19 6.90
C TYR A 272 0.17 6.95 7.00
N GLY A 273 0.16 8.15 7.59
CA GLY A 273 1.37 8.94 7.83
C GLY A 273 2.39 8.25 8.73
N ILE A 274 1.97 7.71 9.87
CA ILE A 274 2.84 6.93 10.78
C ILE A 274 3.45 5.75 10.03
N MET A 275 2.63 5.00 9.28
CA MET A 275 3.07 3.86 8.49
C MET A 275 4.15 4.24 7.47
N ILE A 276 3.96 5.33 6.71
CA ILE A 276 4.96 5.82 5.73
C ILE A 276 6.23 6.31 6.41
N ILE A 277 6.13 6.99 7.56
CA ILE A 277 7.31 7.40 8.36
C ILE A 277 8.11 6.17 8.81
N CYS A 278 7.44 5.15 9.36
CA CYS A 278 8.08 3.90 9.74
C CYS A 278 8.77 3.24 8.54
N GLY A 279 8.10 3.18 7.39
CA GLY A 279 8.68 2.67 6.14
C GLY A 279 9.91 3.46 5.67
N GLY A 280 9.89 4.78 5.80
CA GLY A 280 11.04 5.65 5.48
C GLY A 280 12.23 5.44 6.41
N VAL A 281 11.99 5.37 7.73
CA VAL A 281 13.03 5.09 8.73
C VAL A 281 13.65 3.71 8.49
N PHE A 282 12.82 2.70 8.28
CA PHE A 282 13.28 1.35 7.97
C PHE A 282 14.00 1.29 6.61
N GLY A 283 13.59 2.14 5.66
CA GLY A 283 14.22 2.30 4.36
C GLY A 283 15.68 2.74 4.41
N PHE A 284 16.18 3.36 5.49
CA PHE A 284 17.60 3.68 5.63
C PHE A 284 18.50 2.44 5.66
N LEU A 285 17.97 1.26 6.02
CA LEU A 285 18.72 0.00 5.95
C LEU A 285 19.24 -0.31 4.53
N GLN A 286 18.64 0.28 3.49
CA GLN A 286 19.11 0.11 2.11
C GLN A 286 20.59 0.52 1.94
N PHE A 287 21.06 1.55 2.66
CA PHE A 287 22.44 2.01 2.59
C PHE A 287 23.42 1.01 3.21
N ALA A 288 23.00 0.33 4.28
CA ALA A 288 23.78 -0.76 4.86
C ALA A 288 23.90 -1.93 3.87
N PHE A 289 22.81 -2.25 3.14
CA PHE A 289 22.84 -3.27 2.11
C PHE A 289 23.66 -2.88 0.88
N PHE A 290 23.68 -1.61 0.47
CA PHE A 290 24.59 -1.15 -0.59
C PHE A 290 26.05 -1.34 -0.18
N THR A 291 26.38 -0.95 1.06
CA THR A 291 27.74 -1.14 1.60
C THR A 291 28.13 -2.63 1.62
N TRP A 292 27.20 -3.51 2.03
CA TRP A 292 27.43 -4.95 2.00
C TRP A 292 27.63 -5.46 0.57
N ALA A 293 26.79 -5.05 -0.38
CA ALA A 293 26.88 -5.45 -1.78
C ALA A 293 28.20 -5.02 -2.46
N GLU A 294 28.87 -3.98 -1.96
CA GLU A 294 30.17 -3.51 -2.50
C GLU A 294 31.39 -4.19 -1.85
N THR A 295 31.22 -4.99 -0.79
CA THR A 295 32.34 -5.48 0.02
C THR A 295 33.22 -6.51 -0.73
N TYR A 296 32.64 -7.35 -1.58
CA TYR A 296 33.34 -8.37 -2.37
C TYR A 296 32.55 -8.76 -3.63
N VAL A 297 33.18 -9.49 -4.55
CA VAL A 297 32.65 -9.77 -5.91
C VAL A 297 31.24 -10.38 -5.90
N ASP A 298 31.02 -11.39 -5.04
CA ASP A 298 29.74 -12.12 -4.92
C ASP A 298 28.77 -11.50 -3.90
N ALA A 299 29.15 -10.41 -3.23
CA ALA A 299 28.35 -9.80 -2.18
C ALA A 299 26.96 -9.32 -2.62
N PRO A 300 26.76 -8.79 -3.85
CA PRO A 300 25.43 -8.42 -4.30
C PRO A 300 24.47 -9.62 -4.36
N LEU A 301 24.97 -10.78 -4.79
CA LEU A 301 24.15 -12.00 -4.86
C LEU A 301 23.76 -12.48 -3.46
N HIS A 302 24.69 -12.48 -2.51
CA HIS A 302 24.36 -12.81 -1.11
C HIS A 302 23.38 -11.81 -0.47
N THR A 303 23.53 -10.53 -0.79
CA THR A 303 22.61 -9.47 -0.32
C THR A 303 21.20 -9.69 -0.89
N ASP A 304 21.09 -10.01 -2.18
CA ASP A 304 19.80 -10.33 -2.83
C ASP A 304 19.15 -11.61 -2.26
N ILE A 305 19.93 -12.65 -1.96
CA ILE A 305 19.43 -13.86 -1.29
C ILE A 305 18.90 -13.54 0.11
N PHE A 306 19.63 -12.74 0.89
CA PHE A 306 19.18 -12.33 2.22
C PHE A 306 17.89 -11.52 2.14
N LEU A 307 17.80 -10.56 1.21
CA LEU A 307 16.59 -9.78 0.98
C LEU A 307 15.43 -10.65 0.49
N LEU A 308 15.68 -11.68 -0.32
CA LEU A 308 14.67 -12.67 -0.70
C LEU A 308 14.12 -13.41 0.53
N CYS A 309 14.98 -13.88 1.43
CA CYS A 309 14.54 -14.50 2.69
C CYS A 309 13.70 -13.55 3.54
N LEU A 310 14.11 -12.28 3.61
CA LEU A 310 13.37 -11.24 4.34
C LEU A 310 12.00 -10.95 3.71
N VAL A 311 11.92 -10.94 2.36
CA VAL A 311 10.65 -10.80 1.64
C VAL A 311 9.72 -12.00 1.87
N LEU A 312 10.23 -13.22 2.04
CA LEU A 312 9.39 -14.37 2.38
C LEU A 312 8.65 -14.20 3.72
N VAL A 313 9.22 -13.44 4.66
CA VAL A 313 8.56 -13.11 5.94
C VAL A 313 7.30 -12.25 5.71
N SER A 314 7.20 -11.52 4.60
CA SER A 314 6.01 -10.71 4.30
C SER A 314 4.71 -11.54 4.20
N PHE A 315 4.80 -12.85 3.91
CA PHE A 315 3.63 -13.74 3.90
C PHE A 315 2.96 -13.89 5.27
N VAL A 316 3.62 -13.51 6.38
CA VAL A 316 3.02 -13.51 7.72
C VAL A 316 1.75 -12.65 7.75
N HIS A 317 1.71 -11.51 7.06
CA HIS A 317 0.55 -10.62 7.07
C HIS A 317 -0.73 -11.25 6.45
N PRO A 318 -0.73 -11.69 5.17
CA PRO A 318 -1.91 -12.33 4.59
C PRO A 318 -2.30 -13.62 5.32
N LEU A 319 -1.34 -14.42 5.80
CA LEU A 319 -1.61 -15.64 6.56
C LEU A 319 -2.27 -15.36 7.91
N TYR A 320 -1.75 -14.38 8.66
CA TYR A 320 -2.31 -13.98 9.95
C TYR A 320 -3.72 -13.41 9.80
N GLN A 321 -3.93 -12.57 8.78
CA GLN A 321 -5.24 -11.99 8.49
C GLN A 321 -6.26 -13.05 8.10
N TRP A 322 -5.87 -14.00 7.23
CA TRP A 322 -6.71 -15.14 6.87
C TRP A 322 -7.09 -15.98 8.10
N TYR A 323 -6.10 -16.35 8.92
CA TYR A 323 -6.32 -17.13 10.14
C TYR A 323 -7.28 -16.42 11.12
N ARG A 324 -7.10 -15.12 11.35
CA ARG A 324 -7.97 -14.32 12.23
C ARG A 324 -9.40 -14.24 11.70
N CYS A 325 -9.57 -14.03 10.39
CA CYS A 325 -10.91 -13.97 9.78
C CYS A 325 -11.62 -15.33 9.84
N SER A 326 -10.90 -16.42 9.55
CA SER A 326 -11.45 -17.78 9.63
C SER A 326 -11.83 -18.20 11.05
N ARG A 327 -11.10 -17.73 12.07
CA ARG A 327 -11.46 -17.98 13.48
C ARG A 327 -12.72 -17.23 13.90
N ALA A 328 -12.81 -15.94 13.57
CA ALA A 328 -13.96 -15.13 13.97
C ALA A 328 -15.27 -15.68 13.41
N GLU A 329 -15.26 -16.25 12.21
CA GLU A 329 -16.44 -16.87 11.62
C GLU A 329 -16.85 -18.16 12.32
N LYS A 330 -15.89 -18.99 12.76
CA LYS A 330 -16.18 -20.20 13.54
C LYS A 330 -16.86 -19.87 14.87
N GLU A 331 -16.42 -18.79 15.52
CA GLU A 331 -17.02 -18.26 16.75
C GLU A 331 -18.46 -17.73 16.54
N PHE A 332 -18.85 -17.38 15.31
CA PHE A 332 -20.23 -16.99 14.96
C PHE A 332 -21.13 -18.17 14.55
N THR A 333 -20.55 -19.34 14.24
CA THR A 333 -21.30 -20.55 13.83
C THR A 333 -21.58 -21.52 14.97
N MET A 334 -20.94 -21.33 16.14
CA MET A 334 -21.23 -22.06 17.38
C MET A 334 -22.31 -21.36 18.18
#